data_AF-A0A931JUE4-F1
#
_entry.id   AF-A0A931JUE4-F1
#
_cell.length_a   1.000
_cell.length_b   1.000
_cell.length_c   1.000
_cell.angle_alpha   90.00
_cell.angle_beta   90.00
_cell.angle_gamma   90.00
#
_symmetry.space_group_name_H-M   'P 1'
#
loop_
_entity.id
_entity.type
_entity.pdbx_description
1 polymer ?
#
loop_
_entity_poly.entity_id
_entity_poly.type
_entity_poly.pdbx_seq_one_letter_code
_entity_poly.pdbx_strand_id
1 'polypeptide(L)'
;MHIDAPSILEGLDQAPAKASGPGWFSRLRSSARAKAAARWQRATATPQLRRRTMRVLWTLAGVAALGAGTGLYFALRPVPEPDYATADLDTVFNYTLLTDEFNKLPVEERLRLMGQLIQRLKGMSGSDSMLLAAFAAGIEGSARDQIQRNISVLVVDVWDKWAKDYPNIPPDQRGQFLDKTFVDFTKMMEALGGQPRDVSDEQRLAEVKRQSARDRAALKDGKGPPPEAMAGMFGMMKNTIGGYANPMQQARGSQMMRDMIRHFRGQDLSTGKPLGPG
;
A
#
# COMPACT_ATOMS: atom_id res chain seq x y z
N MET A 1 36.93 33.89 68.41
CA MET A 1 36.71 34.85 67.32
C MET A 1 36.69 34.05 66.01
N HIS A 2 35.51 33.61 65.61
CA HIS A 2 35.27 32.99 64.30
C HIS A 2 34.78 34.11 63.37
N ILE A 3 35.44 34.28 62.23
CA ILE A 3 35.00 35.17 61.17
C ILE A 3 34.26 34.28 60.18
N ASP A 4 32.93 34.37 60.17
CA ASP A 4 32.08 33.79 59.13
C ASP A 4 32.14 34.68 57.88
N ALA A 5 32.70 34.14 56.79
CA ALA A 5 32.59 34.76 55.49
C ALA A 5 31.29 34.28 54.81
N PRO A 6 30.43 35.18 54.31
CA PRO A 6 29.21 34.77 53.60
C PRO A 6 29.55 34.14 52.25
N SER A 7 28.93 32.99 52.00
CA SER A 7 28.97 32.22 50.76
C SER A 7 28.44 33.05 49.58
N ILE A 8 29.25 33.18 48.53
CA ILE A 8 28.94 33.93 47.29
C ILE A 8 28.06 33.10 46.33
N LEU A 9 27.45 32.01 46.79
CA LEU A 9 26.69 31.07 45.96
C LEU A 9 25.17 31.08 46.23
N GLU A 10 24.68 31.96 47.09
CA GLU A 10 23.26 32.04 47.46
C GLU A 10 22.47 32.98 46.52
N GLY A 11 22.69 32.84 45.21
CA GLY A 11 22.10 33.75 44.21
C GLY A 11 21.86 33.19 42.81
N LEU A 12 22.07 31.90 42.54
CA LEU A 12 22.01 31.37 41.17
C LEU A 12 20.78 30.52 40.81
N ASP A 13 19.82 30.28 41.72
CA ASP A 13 18.66 29.41 41.43
C ASP A 13 17.33 30.13 41.19
N GLN A 14 17.30 31.46 41.01
CA GLN A 14 16.09 32.15 40.57
C GLN A 14 16.16 32.48 39.08
N ALA A 15 15.96 31.46 38.25
CA ALA A 15 15.56 31.69 36.86
C ALA A 15 14.18 32.40 36.86
N PRO A 16 14.02 33.53 36.15
CA PRO A 16 12.74 34.22 36.10
C PRO A 16 11.70 33.29 35.48
N ALA A 17 10.63 33.00 36.23
CA ALA A 17 9.48 32.27 35.72
C ALA A 17 8.97 33.00 34.46
N LYS A 18 9.16 32.38 33.29
CA LYS A 18 8.58 32.85 32.03
C LYS A 18 7.07 32.86 32.20
N ALA A 19 6.49 34.03 32.46
CA ALA A 19 5.06 34.26 32.39
C ALA A 19 4.63 33.98 30.95
N SER A 20 4.17 32.76 30.69
CA SER A 20 3.57 32.37 29.42
C SER A 20 2.21 33.09 29.34
N GLY A 21 2.24 34.32 28.82
CA GLY A 21 1.04 35.08 28.54
C GLY A 21 0.08 34.24 27.66
N PRO A 22 -1.23 34.34 27.86
CA PRO A 22 -2.22 33.56 27.12
C PRO A 22 -2.00 33.74 25.61
N GLY A 23 -1.57 32.67 24.94
CA GLY A 23 -1.21 32.68 23.53
C GLY A 23 -2.36 33.23 22.68
N TRP A 24 -2.05 33.90 21.57
CA TRP A 24 -3.02 34.65 20.75
C TRP A 24 -4.28 33.85 20.37
N PHE A 25 -4.17 32.53 20.16
CA PHE A 25 -5.31 31.62 19.94
C PHE A 25 -6.29 31.55 21.13
N SER A 26 -5.82 31.69 22.37
CA SER A 26 -6.67 31.71 23.57
C SER A 26 -7.46 33.02 23.72
N ARG A 27 -6.91 34.15 23.25
CA ARG A 27 -7.61 35.45 23.19
C ARG A 27 -8.66 35.48 22.08
N LEU A 28 -8.41 34.82 20.95
CA LEU A 28 -9.42 34.64 19.90
C LEU A 28 -10.57 33.71 20.34
N ARG A 29 -10.26 32.59 21.02
CA ARG A 29 -11.29 31.67 21.53
C ARG A 29 -12.18 32.30 22.61
N SER A 30 -11.60 33.09 23.52
CA SER A 30 -12.37 33.77 24.60
C SER A 30 -13.27 34.88 24.06
N SER A 31 -12.79 35.70 23.11
CA SER A 31 -13.60 36.73 22.47
C SER A 31 -14.71 36.15 21.58
N ALA A 32 -14.47 35.04 20.89
CA ALA A 32 -15.50 34.33 20.12
C ALA A 32 -16.58 33.74 21.04
N ARG A 33 -16.19 33.10 22.16
CA ARG A 33 -17.13 32.58 23.16
C ARG A 33 -17.97 33.67 23.81
N ALA A 34 -17.37 34.80 24.17
CA ALA A 34 -18.09 35.93 24.75
C ALA A 34 -19.13 36.52 23.77
N LYS A 35 -18.78 36.67 22.49
CA LYS A 35 -19.71 37.11 21.44
C LYS A 35 -20.83 36.11 21.18
N ALA A 36 -20.54 34.81 21.20
CA ALA A 36 -21.54 33.75 21.06
C ALA A 36 -22.51 33.73 22.26
N ALA A 37 -22.00 33.86 23.49
CA ALA A 37 -22.82 33.91 24.70
C ALA A 37 -23.75 35.14 24.72
N ALA A 38 -23.25 36.32 24.32
CA ALA A 38 -24.07 37.53 24.22
C ALA A 38 -25.16 37.40 23.14
N ARG A 39 -24.86 36.78 22.00
CA ARG A 39 -25.87 36.47 20.97
C ARG A 39 -26.90 35.46 21.44
N TRP A 40 -26.48 34.44 22.18
CA TRP A 40 -27.35 33.43 22.76
C TRP A 40 -28.32 34.04 23.77
N GLN A 41 -27.81 34.86 24.70
CA GLN A 41 -28.62 35.57 25.69
C GLN A 41 -29.69 36.46 25.03
N ARG A 42 -29.34 37.19 23.95
CA ARG A 42 -30.31 37.96 23.15
C ARG A 42 -31.34 37.08 22.45
N ALA A 43 -30.93 35.94 21.90
CA ALA A 43 -31.80 35.00 21.20
C ALA A 43 -32.74 34.22 22.15
N THR A 44 -32.44 34.19 23.44
CA THR A 44 -33.25 33.55 24.49
C THR A 44 -33.91 34.53 25.46
N ALA A 45 -33.78 35.85 25.23
CA ALA A 45 -34.23 36.90 26.16
C ALA A 45 -35.74 36.93 26.38
N THR A 46 -36.54 36.47 25.40
CA THR A 46 -37.99 36.37 25.53
C THR A 46 -38.47 34.94 25.28
N PRO A 47 -39.56 34.49 25.94
CA PRO A 47 -40.07 33.12 25.81
C PRO A 47 -40.50 32.78 24.38
N GLN A 48 -40.95 33.76 23.59
CA GLN A 48 -41.30 33.58 22.18
C GLN A 48 -40.07 33.41 21.28
N LEU A 49 -39.03 34.24 21.46
CA LEU A 49 -37.78 34.13 20.72
C LEU A 49 -37.03 32.84 21.08
N ARG A 50 -37.04 32.44 22.35
CA ARG A 50 -36.46 31.17 22.81
C ARG A 50 -37.09 29.97 22.11
N ARG A 51 -38.43 29.93 21.99
CA ARG A 51 -39.12 28.84 21.28
C ARG A 51 -38.75 28.80 19.79
N ARG A 52 -38.63 29.96 19.13
CA ARG A 52 -38.24 30.05 17.72
C ARG A 52 -36.78 29.64 17.50
N THR A 53 -35.86 30.16 18.32
CA THR A 53 -34.44 29.80 18.27
C THR A 53 -34.22 28.32 18.55
N MET A 54 -34.91 27.75 19.55
CA MET A 54 -34.84 26.31 19.84
C MET A 54 -35.37 25.47 18.68
N ARG A 55 -36.50 25.85 18.05
CA ARG A 55 -36.99 25.13 16.86
C ARG A 55 -35.96 25.14 15.73
N VAL A 56 -35.36 26.29 15.43
CA VAL A 56 -34.32 26.42 14.39
C VAL A 56 -33.10 25.56 14.72
N LEU A 57 -32.67 25.53 15.98
CA LEU A 57 -31.56 24.68 16.40
C LEU A 57 -31.89 23.19 16.28
N TRP A 58 -33.11 22.79 16.63
CA TRP A 58 -33.55 21.41 16.46
C TRP A 58 -33.63 21.02 14.99
N THR A 59 -34.10 21.89 14.10
CA THR A 59 -34.04 21.62 12.65
C THR A 59 -32.61 21.53 12.15
N LEU A 60 -31.72 22.44 12.56
CA LEU A 60 -30.31 22.38 12.17
C LEU A 60 -29.62 21.13 12.71
N ALA A 61 -29.90 20.73 13.96
CA ALA A 61 -29.40 19.50 14.55
C ALA A 61 -29.93 18.27 13.82
N GLY A 62 -31.21 18.26 13.44
CA GLY A 62 -31.80 17.18 12.63
C GLY A 62 -31.15 17.04 11.26
N VAL A 63 -30.92 18.16 10.56
CA VAL A 63 -30.19 18.17 9.26
C VAL A 63 -28.75 17.70 9.43
N ALA A 64 -28.06 18.17 10.47
CA ALA A 64 -26.69 17.73 10.77
C ALA A 64 -26.63 16.23 11.11
N ALA A 65 -27.60 15.72 11.88
CA ALA A 65 -27.69 14.30 12.21
C ALA A 65 -27.99 13.44 10.99
N LEU A 66 -28.87 13.88 10.08
CA LEU A 66 -29.13 13.19 8.81
C LEU A 66 -27.90 13.21 7.90
N GLY A 67 -27.21 14.34 7.78
CA GLY A 67 -25.98 14.46 7.02
C GLY A 67 -24.87 13.56 7.58
N ALA A 68 -24.66 13.59 8.90
CA ALA A 68 -23.67 12.75 9.58
C ALA A 68 -24.04 11.26 9.49
N GLY A 69 -25.31 10.90 9.68
CA GLY A 69 -25.79 9.53 9.59
C GLY A 69 -25.66 8.97 8.17
N THR A 70 -25.96 9.78 7.15
CA THR A 70 -25.76 9.40 5.75
C THR A 70 -24.27 9.21 5.45
N GLY A 71 -23.43 10.18 5.83
CA GLY A 71 -21.97 10.07 5.66
C GLY A 71 -21.39 8.85 6.37
N LEU A 72 -21.84 8.57 7.59
CA LEU A 72 -21.40 7.40 8.36
C LEU A 72 -21.89 6.09 7.74
N TYR A 73 -23.11 6.04 7.23
CA TYR A 73 -23.64 4.89 6.51
C TYR A 73 -22.80 4.57 5.27
N PHE A 74 -22.46 5.57 4.47
CA PHE A 74 -21.61 5.36 3.29
C PHE A 74 -20.15 5.04 3.65
N ALA A 75 -19.64 5.54 4.77
CA ALA A 75 -18.29 5.21 5.25
C ALA A 75 -18.18 3.79 5.84
N LEU A 76 -19.25 3.27 6.44
CA LEU A 76 -19.24 1.97 7.12
C LEU A 76 -19.89 0.83 6.33
N ARG A 77 -20.66 1.13 5.27
CA ARG A 77 -21.29 0.08 4.47
C ARG A 77 -20.22 -0.71 3.69
N PRO A 78 -20.24 -2.05 3.75
CA PRO A 78 -19.44 -2.86 2.83
C PRO A 78 -19.84 -2.55 1.39
N VAL A 79 -18.86 -2.37 0.50
CA VAL A 79 -19.12 -2.25 -0.93
C VAL A 79 -19.42 -3.67 -1.45
N PRO A 80 -20.61 -3.95 -2.00
CA PRO A 80 -20.91 -5.28 -2.51
C PRO A 80 -19.98 -5.61 -3.70
N GLU A 81 -19.54 -6.86 -3.79
CA GLU A 81 -18.78 -7.35 -4.94
C GLU A 81 -19.62 -7.16 -6.22
N PRO A 82 -19.13 -6.40 -7.22
CA PRO A 82 -19.85 -6.23 -8.47
C PRO A 82 -19.80 -7.51 -9.29
N ASP A 83 -20.82 -7.76 -10.11
CA ASP A 83 -20.75 -8.84 -11.10
C ASP A 83 -19.76 -8.44 -12.21
N TYR A 84 -18.60 -9.07 -12.27
CA TYR A 84 -17.55 -8.74 -13.24
C TYR A 84 -17.97 -9.02 -14.69
N ALA A 85 -19.01 -9.83 -14.92
CA ALA A 85 -19.52 -10.11 -16.25
C ALA A 85 -20.52 -9.04 -16.73
N THR A 86 -21.33 -8.47 -15.83
CA THR A 86 -22.47 -7.61 -16.20
C THR A 86 -22.39 -6.17 -15.71
N ALA A 87 -21.70 -5.89 -14.61
CA ALA A 87 -21.58 -4.54 -14.03
C ALA A 87 -20.77 -3.59 -14.91
N ASP A 88 -20.95 -2.28 -14.77
CA ASP A 88 -20.18 -1.30 -15.55
C ASP A 88 -18.67 -1.35 -15.24
N LEU A 89 -17.84 -1.06 -16.23
CA LEU A 89 -16.39 -1.22 -16.15
C LEU A 89 -15.77 -0.29 -15.09
N ASP A 90 -16.31 0.91 -14.93
CA ASP A 90 -15.92 1.87 -13.89
C ASP A 90 -16.21 1.31 -12.48
N THR A 91 -17.35 0.64 -12.29
CA THR A 91 -17.73 0.00 -11.04
C THR A 91 -16.79 -1.15 -10.69
N VAL A 92 -16.48 -2.00 -11.67
CA VAL A 92 -15.51 -3.09 -11.50
C VAL A 92 -14.11 -2.55 -11.20
N PHE A 93 -13.66 -1.52 -11.92
CA PHE A 93 -12.36 -0.89 -11.68
C PHE A 93 -12.29 -0.20 -10.32
N ASN A 94 -13.32 0.54 -9.94
CA ASN A 94 -13.38 1.20 -8.65
C ASN A 94 -13.29 0.17 -7.52
N TYR A 95 -14.09 -0.90 -7.58
CA TYR A 95 -14.04 -1.97 -6.60
C TYR A 95 -12.66 -2.63 -6.53
N THR A 96 -12.13 -3.09 -7.67
CA THR A 96 -10.87 -3.87 -7.73
C THR A 96 -9.66 -3.03 -7.36
N LEU A 97 -9.60 -1.78 -7.84
CA LEU A 97 -8.36 -1.01 -7.81
C LEU A 97 -8.38 0.16 -6.82
N LEU A 98 -9.56 0.69 -6.46
CA LEU A 98 -9.70 1.90 -5.65
C LEU A 98 -10.41 1.68 -4.30
N THR A 99 -10.86 0.47 -3.99
CA THR A 99 -11.41 0.16 -2.66
C THR A 99 -10.51 -0.76 -1.86
N ASP A 100 -10.58 -0.63 -0.54
CA ASP A 100 -9.88 -1.54 0.38
C ASP A 100 -10.61 -2.88 0.54
N GLU A 101 -11.87 -3.00 0.10
CA GLU A 101 -12.64 -4.25 0.18
C GLU A 101 -11.99 -5.35 -0.66
N PHE A 102 -11.45 -5.01 -1.83
CA PHE A 102 -10.67 -5.95 -2.64
C PHE A 102 -9.52 -6.57 -1.84
N ASN A 103 -8.78 -5.78 -1.05
CA ASN A 103 -7.66 -6.28 -0.24
C ASN A 103 -8.07 -7.18 0.92
N LYS A 104 -9.34 -7.12 1.35
CA LYS A 104 -9.88 -7.99 2.40
C LYS A 104 -10.24 -9.39 1.89
N LEU A 105 -10.33 -9.56 0.57
CA LEU A 105 -10.64 -10.84 -0.03
C LEU A 105 -9.46 -11.82 0.08
N PRO A 106 -9.73 -13.15 0.17
CA PRO A 106 -8.71 -14.17 0.02
C PRO A 106 -7.89 -13.98 -1.26
N VAL A 107 -6.63 -14.42 -1.26
CA VAL A 107 -5.71 -14.24 -2.40
C VAL A 107 -6.27 -14.89 -3.66
N GLU A 108 -6.88 -16.07 -3.51
CA GLU A 108 -7.50 -16.83 -4.59
C GLU A 108 -8.62 -16.04 -5.24
N GLU A 109 -9.42 -15.37 -4.42
CA GLU A 109 -10.56 -14.57 -4.86
C GLU A 109 -10.09 -13.32 -5.60
N ARG A 110 -9.08 -12.64 -5.07
CA ARG A 110 -8.44 -11.50 -5.73
C ARG A 110 -7.88 -11.90 -7.10
N LEU A 111 -7.22 -13.06 -7.20
CA LEU A 111 -6.70 -13.57 -8.47
C LEU A 111 -7.83 -13.91 -9.46
N ARG A 112 -8.92 -14.52 -8.99
CA ARG A 112 -10.11 -14.80 -9.81
C ARG A 112 -10.68 -13.52 -10.40
N LEU A 113 -10.90 -12.51 -9.56
CA LEU A 113 -11.45 -11.21 -9.96
C LEU A 113 -10.52 -10.45 -10.92
N MET A 114 -9.22 -10.45 -10.65
CA MET A 114 -8.23 -9.87 -11.57
C MET A 114 -8.21 -10.60 -12.92
N GLY A 115 -8.33 -11.93 -12.92
CA GLY A 115 -8.46 -12.73 -14.14
C GLY A 115 -9.69 -12.34 -14.96
N GLN A 116 -10.84 -12.16 -14.30
CA GLN A 116 -12.08 -11.72 -14.95
C GLN A 116 -11.96 -10.30 -15.50
N LEU A 117 -11.35 -9.37 -14.75
CA LEU A 117 -11.07 -8.02 -15.22
C LEU A 117 -10.17 -8.03 -16.47
N ILE A 118 -9.07 -8.78 -16.45
CA ILE A 118 -8.14 -8.89 -17.58
C ILE A 118 -8.84 -9.53 -18.79
N GLN A 119 -9.64 -10.58 -18.59
CA GLN A 119 -10.38 -11.22 -19.68
C GLN A 119 -11.40 -10.26 -20.31
N ARG A 120 -12.08 -9.48 -19.49
CA ARG A 120 -13.01 -8.45 -19.95
C ARG A 120 -12.30 -7.35 -20.74
N LEU A 121 -11.13 -6.90 -20.28
CA LEU A 121 -10.32 -5.91 -20.98
C LEU A 121 -9.80 -6.43 -22.33
N LYS A 122 -9.43 -7.71 -22.42
CA LYS A 122 -9.04 -8.36 -23.68
C LYS A 122 -10.21 -8.50 -24.67
N GLY A 123 -11.44 -8.63 -24.16
CA GLY A 123 -12.64 -8.74 -24.98
C GLY A 123 -13.14 -7.40 -25.54
N MET A 124 -12.61 -6.26 -25.08
CA MET A 124 -13.00 -4.94 -25.54
C MET A 124 -12.36 -4.59 -26.90
N SER A 125 -13.18 -4.12 -27.85
CA SER A 125 -12.73 -3.63 -29.14
C SER A 125 -12.34 -2.14 -29.07
N GLY A 126 -11.69 -1.63 -30.13
CA GLY A 126 -10.95 -0.35 -30.12
C GLY A 126 -11.71 0.93 -29.72
N SER A 127 -13.04 0.95 -29.71
CA SER A 127 -13.83 2.09 -29.20
C SER A 127 -13.76 2.23 -27.68
N ASP A 128 -13.70 1.12 -26.95
CA ASP A 128 -13.67 1.11 -25.48
C ASP A 128 -12.25 1.35 -24.94
N SER A 129 -11.22 1.25 -25.80
CA SER A 129 -9.85 1.66 -25.50
C SER A 129 -9.73 3.17 -25.27
N MET A 130 -10.59 3.99 -25.89
CA MET A 130 -10.64 5.43 -25.61
C MET A 130 -11.17 5.73 -24.22
N LEU A 131 -12.15 4.96 -23.73
CA LEU A 131 -12.68 5.09 -22.36
C LEU A 131 -11.63 4.66 -21.32
N LEU A 132 -10.87 3.60 -21.59
CA LEU A 132 -9.72 3.21 -20.77
C LEU A 132 -8.63 4.27 -20.73
N ALA A 133 -8.30 4.87 -21.87
CA ALA A 133 -7.31 5.94 -21.93
C ALA A 133 -7.79 7.20 -21.20
N ALA A 134 -9.08 7.55 -21.32
CA ALA A 134 -9.70 8.64 -20.59
C ALA A 134 -9.75 8.38 -19.07
N PHE A 135 -10.03 7.13 -18.65
CA PHE A 135 -9.94 6.71 -17.26
C PHE A 135 -8.49 6.80 -16.75
N ALA A 136 -7.51 6.27 -17.49
CA ALA A 136 -6.10 6.35 -17.15
C ALA A 136 -5.58 7.80 -17.07
N ALA A 137 -6.10 8.69 -17.92
CA ALA A 137 -5.81 10.12 -17.90
C ALA A 137 -6.55 10.87 -16.76
N GLY A 138 -7.70 10.34 -16.31
CA GLY A 138 -8.53 10.90 -15.25
C GLY A 138 -8.18 10.43 -13.83
N ILE A 139 -7.30 9.43 -13.69
CA ILE A 139 -6.78 8.99 -12.39
C ILE A 139 -5.87 10.09 -11.82
N GLU A 140 -6.37 10.81 -10.82
CA GLU A 140 -5.60 11.75 -10.00
C GLU A 140 -4.52 11.01 -9.19
N GLY A 141 -3.44 11.70 -8.79
CA GLY A 141 -2.26 11.10 -8.18
C GLY A 141 -2.54 10.16 -6.99
N SER A 142 -3.47 10.51 -6.11
CA SER A 142 -3.85 9.67 -4.96
C SER A 142 -4.51 8.35 -5.36
N ALA A 143 -5.32 8.37 -6.42
CA ALA A 143 -5.92 7.16 -6.98
C ALA A 143 -4.84 6.28 -7.61
N ARG A 144 -3.87 6.86 -8.35
CA ARG A 144 -2.72 6.09 -8.89
C ARG A 144 -1.94 5.40 -7.77
N ASP A 145 -1.64 6.11 -6.68
CA ASP A 145 -0.93 5.57 -5.54
C ASP A 145 -1.70 4.42 -4.87
N GLN A 146 -3.03 4.52 -4.81
CA GLN A 146 -3.88 3.47 -4.27
C GLN A 146 -3.92 2.23 -5.16
N ILE A 147 -4.03 2.39 -6.48
CA ILE A 147 -3.94 1.28 -7.44
C ILE A 147 -2.60 0.57 -7.27
N GLN A 148 -1.50 1.32 -7.24
CA GLN A 148 -0.16 0.76 -7.07
C GLN A 148 -0.04 0.01 -5.74
N ARG A 149 -0.58 0.57 -4.65
CA ARG A 149 -0.62 -0.08 -3.33
C ARG A 149 -1.37 -1.40 -3.37
N ASN A 150 -2.59 -1.42 -3.91
CA ASN A 150 -3.44 -2.60 -3.95
C ASN A 150 -2.82 -3.73 -4.78
N ILE A 151 -2.22 -3.37 -5.92
CA ILE A 151 -1.47 -4.32 -6.76
C ILE A 151 -0.23 -4.83 -6.01
N SER A 152 0.55 -3.95 -5.37
CA SER A 152 1.73 -4.38 -4.61
C SER A 152 1.37 -5.34 -3.47
N VAL A 153 0.28 -5.08 -2.73
CA VAL A 153 -0.21 -5.98 -1.68
C VAL A 153 -0.62 -7.32 -2.25
N LEU A 154 -1.35 -7.35 -3.37
CA LEU A 154 -1.69 -8.59 -4.06
C LEU A 154 -0.44 -9.38 -4.47
N VAL A 155 0.53 -8.73 -5.10
CA VAL A 155 1.78 -9.37 -5.53
C VAL A 155 2.53 -9.98 -4.35
N VAL A 156 2.61 -9.25 -3.23
CA VAL A 156 3.22 -9.73 -1.98
C VAL A 156 2.48 -10.94 -1.43
N ASP A 157 1.15 -10.91 -1.40
CA ASP A 157 0.36 -12.00 -0.82
C ASP A 157 0.42 -13.27 -1.68
N VAL A 158 0.42 -13.13 -3.00
CA VAL A 158 0.63 -14.26 -3.93
C VAL A 158 2.03 -14.84 -3.77
N TRP A 159 3.05 -13.99 -3.69
CA TRP A 159 4.42 -14.44 -3.45
C TRP A 159 4.57 -15.15 -2.10
N ASP A 160 3.97 -14.60 -1.04
CA ASP A 160 3.96 -15.21 0.29
C ASP A 160 3.24 -16.55 0.32
N LYS A 161 2.17 -16.72 -0.47
CA LYS A 161 1.49 -18.02 -0.61
C LYS A 161 2.47 -19.10 -1.09
N TRP A 162 3.18 -18.87 -2.19
CA TRP A 162 4.18 -19.83 -2.67
C TRP A 162 5.34 -20.01 -1.69
N ALA A 163 5.77 -18.93 -1.04
CA ALA A 163 6.86 -18.97 -0.08
C ALA A 163 6.49 -19.73 1.22
N LYS A 164 5.20 -19.82 1.58
CA LYS A 164 4.71 -20.67 2.68
C LYS A 164 4.75 -22.16 2.34
N ASP A 165 4.48 -22.51 1.08
CA ASP A 165 4.49 -23.91 0.64
C ASP A 165 5.92 -24.43 0.45
N TYR A 166 6.84 -23.56 0.02
CA TYR A 166 8.21 -23.92 -0.34
C TYR A 166 8.99 -24.77 0.69
N PRO A 167 8.97 -24.49 2.01
CA PRO A 167 9.65 -25.32 3.00
C PRO A 167 9.15 -26.77 3.07
N ASN A 168 7.89 -27.01 2.71
CA ASN A 168 7.23 -28.32 2.73
C ASN A 168 7.52 -29.14 1.48
N ILE A 169 8.16 -28.55 0.46
CA ILE A 169 8.51 -29.25 -0.77
C ILE A 169 9.74 -30.16 -0.53
N PRO A 170 9.68 -31.45 -0.91
CA PRO A 170 10.80 -32.38 -0.85
C PRO A 170 12.05 -31.81 -1.54
N PRO A 171 13.27 -31.98 -0.99
CA PRO A 171 14.49 -31.37 -1.54
C PRO A 171 14.74 -31.64 -3.02
N ASP A 172 14.41 -32.84 -3.50
CA ASP A 172 14.53 -33.28 -4.89
C ASP A 172 13.51 -32.61 -5.84
N GLN A 173 12.39 -32.13 -5.30
CA GLN A 173 11.32 -31.48 -6.07
C GLN A 173 11.40 -29.94 -6.02
N ARG A 174 12.24 -29.37 -5.15
CA ARG A 174 12.35 -27.91 -4.98
C ARG A 174 12.74 -27.18 -6.26
N GLY A 175 13.61 -27.76 -7.09
CA GLY A 175 13.98 -27.16 -8.37
C GLY A 175 12.77 -26.98 -9.30
N GLN A 176 11.95 -28.02 -9.44
CA GLN A 176 10.73 -27.97 -10.26
C GLN A 176 9.70 -26.99 -9.71
N PHE A 177 9.56 -26.94 -8.38
CA PHE A 177 8.70 -25.96 -7.72
C PHE A 177 9.15 -24.52 -8.01
N LEU A 178 10.46 -24.24 -7.97
CA LEU A 178 11.01 -22.92 -8.27
C LEU A 178 10.84 -22.55 -9.74
N ASP A 179 11.06 -23.49 -10.67
CA ASP A 179 10.80 -23.31 -12.10
C ASP A 179 9.33 -22.94 -12.35
N LYS A 180 8.39 -23.71 -11.77
CA LYS A 180 6.96 -23.44 -11.88
C LYS A 180 6.56 -22.09 -11.28
N THR A 181 7.06 -21.79 -10.08
CA THR A 181 6.76 -20.53 -9.38
C THR A 181 7.21 -19.31 -10.18
N PHE A 182 8.39 -19.39 -10.80
CA PHE A 182 8.89 -18.32 -11.67
C PHE A 182 7.99 -18.12 -12.90
N VAL A 183 7.59 -19.21 -13.56
CA VAL A 183 6.68 -19.13 -14.71
C VAL A 183 5.34 -18.52 -14.33
N ASP A 184 4.73 -18.98 -13.25
CA ASP A 184 3.44 -18.46 -12.77
C ASP A 184 3.55 -16.97 -12.40
N PHE A 185 4.63 -16.58 -11.72
CA PHE A 185 4.89 -15.19 -11.36
C PHE A 185 5.07 -14.29 -12.60
N THR A 186 5.86 -14.72 -13.58
CA THR A 186 6.10 -13.93 -14.81
C THR A 186 4.82 -13.78 -15.62
N LYS A 187 4.02 -14.84 -15.77
CA LYS A 187 2.70 -14.77 -16.41
C LYS A 187 1.76 -13.81 -15.69
N MET A 188 1.73 -13.86 -14.36
CA MET A 188 0.94 -12.93 -13.55
C MET A 188 1.37 -11.48 -13.80
N MET A 189 2.68 -11.19 -13.74
CA MET A 189 3.19 -9.82 -13.96
C MET A 189 2.93 -9.33 -15.38
N GLU A 190 3.04 -10.18 -16.39
CA GLU A 190 2.69 -9.85 -17.77
C GLU A 190 1.20 -9.58 -17.95
N ALA A 191 0.35 -10.35 -17.27
CA ALA A 191 -1.09 -10.15 -17.29
C ALA A 191 -1.48 -8.83 -16.60
N LEU A 192 -0.87 -8.51 -15.46
CA LEU A 192 -1.05 -7.24 -14.76
C LEU A 192 -0.54 -6.04 -15.56
N GLY A 193 0.57 -6.20 -16.28
CA GLY A 193 1.12 -5.18 -17.17
C GLY A 193 0.37 -5.05 -18.50
N GLY A 194 -0.63 -5.90 -18.76
CA GLY A 194 -1.37 -5.91 -20.03
C GLY A 194 -0.55 -6.35 -21.24
N GLN A 195 0.61 -6.98 -21.03
CA GLN A 195 1.52 -7.44 -22.08
C GLN A 195 1.82 -8.94 -21.95
N PRO A 196 0.81 -9.81 -22.04
CA PRO A 196 1.03 -11.26 -22.06
C PRO A 196 1.87 -11.63 -23.27
N ARG A 197 3.01 -12.30 -23.04
CA ARG A 197 3.83 -12.83 -24.15
C ARG A 197 3.34 -14.20 -24.58
N ASP A 198 3.26 -14.41 -25.89
CA ASP A 198 2.99 -15.72 -26.48
C ASP A 198 4.28 -16.54 -26.60
N VAL A 199 4.80 -16.96 -25.44
CA VAL A 199 5.98 -17.80 -25.34
C VAL A 199 5.71 -18.94 -24.36
N SER A 200 6.20 -20.13 -24.71
CA SER A 200 6.05 -21.35 -23.92
C SER A 200 6.78 -21.27 -22.57
N ASP A 201 6.37 -22.11 -21.63
CA ASP A 201 6.96 -22.14 -20.28
C ASP A 201 8.43 -22.57 -20.35
N GLU A 202 8.74 -23.51 -21.24
CA GLU A 202 10.11 -23.96 -21.52
C GLU A 202 10.97 -22.83 -22.08
N GLN A 203 10.42 -22.00 -22.97
CA GLN A 203 11.13 -20.83 -23.51
C GLN A 203 11.41 -19.79 -22.43
N ARG A 204 10.44 -19.53 -21.53
CA ARG A 204 10.61 -18.62 -20.38
C ARG A 204 11.72 -19.10 -19.47
N LEU A 205 11.73 -20.40 -19.16
CA LEU A 205 12.77 -21.03 -18.35
C LEU A 205 14.14 -21.01 -19.04
N ALA A 206 14.19 -21.27 -20.35
CA ALA A 206 15.42 -21.19 -21.12
C ALA A 206 15.97 -19.76 -21.20
N GLU A 207 15.10 -18.75 -21.30
CA GLU A 207 15.47 -17.34 -21.28
C GLU A 207 16.09 -16.93 -19.94
N VAL A 208 15.44 -17.23 -18.81
CA VAL A 208 15.98 -16.87 -17.49
C VAL A 208 17.28 -17.62 -17.17
N LYS A 209 17.41 -18.90 -17.59
CA LYS A 209 18.64 -19.68 -17.42
C LYS A 209 19.78 -19.08 -18.26
N ARG A 210 19.52 -18.68 -19.52
CA ARG A 210 20.51 -17.97 -20.35
C ARG A 210 20.90 -16.61 -19.77
N GLN A 211 19.93 -15.84 -19.29
CA GLN A 211 20.18 -14.54 -18.64
C GLN A 211 21.04 -14.73 -17.38
N SER A 212 20.69 -15.69 -16.53
CA SER A 212 21.44 -16.00 -15.30
C SER A 212 22.87 -16.46 -15.58
N ALA A 213 23.09 -17.22 -16.66
CA ALA A 213 24.43 -17.62 -17.09
C ALA A 213 25.27 -16.41 -17.56
N ARG A 214 24.67 -15.48 -18.32
CA ARG A 214 25.32 -14.22 -18.71
C ARG A 214 25.67 -13.36 -17.51
N ASP A 215 24.72 -13.18 -16.58
CA ASP A 215 24.94 -12.39 -15.36
C ASP A 215 26.05 -13.00 -14.51
N ARG A 216 26.10 -14.33 -14.40
CA ARG A 216 27.17 -15.05 -13.70
C ARG A 216 28.53 -14.84 -14.37
N ALA A 217 28.60 -14.90 -15.70
CA ALA A 217 29.83 -14.63 -16.44
C ALA A 217 30.29 -13.18 -16.25
N ALA A 218 29.37 -12.21 -16.37
CA ALA A 218 29.66 -10.81 -16.13
C ALA A 218 30.18 -10.55 -14.70
N LEU A 219 29.60 -11.21 -13.70
CA LEU A 219 30.08 -11.13 -12.31
C LEU A 219 31.47 -11.75 -12.13
N LYS A 220 31.75 -12.91 -12.75
CA LYS A 220 33.10 -13.52 -12.73
C LYS A 220 34.14 -12.60 -13.38
N ASP A 221 33.76 -11.89 -14.43
CA ASP A 221 34.63 -10.99 -15.19
C ASP A 221 34.75 -9.58 -14.56
N GLY A 222 34.16 -9.35 -13.37
CA GLY A 222 34.16 -8.05 -12.71
C GLY A 222 33.30 -6.98 -13.41
N LYS A 223 32.49 -7.38 -14.41
CA LYS A 223 31.56 -6.53 -15.17
C LYS A 223 30.14 -6.58 -14.61
N GLY A 224 30.00 -6.92 -13.33
CA GLY A 224 28.71 -6.86 -12.64
C GLY A 224 28.14 -5.44 -12.61
N PRO A 225 26.83 -5.28 -12.36
CA PRO A 225 26.27 -3.95 -12.15
C PRO A 225 27.01 -3.26 -10.99
N PRO A 226 27.29 -1.94 -11.09
CA PRO A 226 28.02 -1.23 -10.06
C PRO A 226 27.26 -1.32 -8.72
N PRO A 227 27.97 -1.36 -7.57
CA PRO A 227 27.35 -1.49 -6.24
C PRO A 227 26.22 -0.48 -5.99
N GLU A 228 26.34 0.72 -6.53
CA GLU A 228 25.37 1.81 -6.43
C GLU A 228 24.08 1.50 -7.22
N ALA A 229 24.21 0.89 -8.40
CA ALA A 229 23.05 0.45 -9.21
C ALA A 229 22.32 -0.72 -8.53
N MET A 230 23.06 -1.62 -7.89
CA MET A 230 22.48 -2.69 -7.09
C MET A 230 21.76 -2.14 -5.86
N ALA A 231 22.36 -1.21 -5.12
CA ALA A 231 21.73 -0.57 -3.96
C ALA A 231 20.46 0.21 -4.34
N GLY A 232 20.46 0.89 -5.49
CA GLY A 232 19.28 1.57 -6.02
C GLY A 232 18.15 0.60 -6.39
N MET A 233 18.47 -0.51 -7.06
CA MET A 233 17.49 -1.54 -7.45
C MET A 233 16.91 -2.27 -6.23
N PHE A 234 17.74 -2.62 -5.24
CA PHE A 234 17.30 -3.17 -3.96
C PHE A 234 16.46 -2.16 -3.16
N GLY A 235 16.83 -0.89 -3.18
CA GLY A 235 16.05 0.20 -2.59
C GLY A 235 14.66 0.31 -3.23
N MET A 236 14.58 0.24 -4.56
CA MET A 236 13.30 0.25 -5.28
C MET A 236 12.46 -0.98 -4.96
N MET A 237 12.99 -2.20 -5.06
CA MET A 237 12.24 -3.42 -4.72
C MET A 237 11.78 -3.43 -3.26
N LYS A 238 12.65 -3.03 -2.33
CA LYS A 238 12.32 -2.94 -0.91
C LYS A 238 11.25 -1.88 -0.63
N ASN A 239 11.29 -0.73 -1.29
CA ASN A 239 10.36 0.36 -1.00
C ASN A 239 9.04 0.23 -1.77
N THR A 240 9.02 -0.41 -2.94
CA THR A 240 7.84 -0.49 -3.82
C THR A 240 7.04 -1.78 -3.64
N ILE A 241 7.70 -2.91 -3.39
CA ILE A 241 7.04 -4.22 -3.20
C ILE A 241 7.26 -4.72 -1.78
N GLY A 242 8.51 -4.69 -1.30
CA GLY A 242 8.84 -5.13 0.06
C GLY A 242 8.19 -4.28 1.17
N GLY A 243 7.89 -3.01 0.89
CA GLY A 243 7.32 -2.06 1.85
C GLY A 243 5.91 -2.43 2.32
N TYR A 244 5.22 -3.29 1.56
CA TYR A 244 3.89 -3.79 1.89
C TYR A 244 3.90 -5.18 2.56
N ALA A 245 5.05 -5.86 2.55
CA ALA A 245 5.21 -7.18 3.17
C ALA A 245 5.53 -7.03 4.67
N ASN A 246 4.85 -7.82 5.51
CA ASN A 246 5.22 -7.91 6.93
C ASN A 246 6.58 -8.64 7.09
N PRO A 247 7.29 -8.50 8.23
CA PRO A 247 8.63 -9.07 8.41
C PRO A 247 8.71 -10.57 8.15
N MET A 248 7.65 -11.32 8.45
CA MET A 248 7.60 -12.75 8.24
C MET A 248 7.42 -13.11 6.76
N GLN A 249 6.58 -12.37 6.02
CA GLN A 249 6.44 -12.47 4.57
C GLN A 249 7.77 -12.14 3.87
N GLN A 250 8.45 -11.08 4.33
CA GLN A 250 9.76 -10.70 3.81
C GLN A 250 10.80 -11.80 4.01
N ALA A 251 10.85 -12.42 5.19
CA ALA A 251 11.78 -13.50 5.49
C ALA A 251 11.56 -14.73 4.59
N ARG A 252 10.32 -15.22 4.50
CA ARG A 252 9.96 -16.35 3.62
C ARG A 252 10.24 -16.04 2.16
N GLY A 253 9.78 -14.88 1.70
CA GLY A 253 9.96 -14.44 0.31
C GLY A 253 11.43 -14.30 -0.07
N SER A 254 12.27 -13.77 0.82
CA SER A 254 13.72 -13.63 0.61
C SER A 254 14.43 -14.99 0.54
N GLN A 255 14.02 -15.95 1.37
CA GLN A 255 14.53 -17.32 1.30
C GLN A 255 14.22 -17.96 -0.05
N MET A 256 12.96 -17.95 -0.46
CA MET A 256 12.55 -18.55 -1.74
C MET A 256 13.23 -17.85 -2.92
N MET A 257 13.33 -16.52 -2.91
CA MET A 257 13.99 -15.75 -3.95
C MET A 257 15.49 -16.06 -4.05
N ARG A 258 16.18 -16.18 -2.92
CA ARG A 258 17.59 -16.59 -2.89
C ARG A 258 17.78 -17.97 -3.51
N ASP A 259 16.93 -18.93 -3.14
CA ASP A 259 17.03 -20.30 -3.63
C ASP A 259 16.66 -20.38 -5.12
N MET A 260 15.69 -19.58 -5.58
CA MET A 260 15.35 -19.40 -7.00
C MET A 260 16.54 -18.88 -7.80
N ILE A 261 17.23 -17.84 -7.30
CA ILE A 261 18.45 -17.30 -7.94
C ILE A 261 19.55 -18.37 -8.01
N ARG A 262 19.75 -19.13 -6.92
CA ARG A 262 20.71 -20.25 -6.88
C ARG A 262 20.35 -21.31 -7.93
N HIS A 263 19.08 -21.69 -7.99
CA HIS A 263 18.56 -22.67 -8.94
C HIS A 263 18.90 -22.27 -10.39
N PHE A 264 18.55 -21.05 -10.80
CA PHE A 264 18.80 -20.58 -12.16
C PHE A 264 20.28 -20.36 -12.50
N ARG A 265 21.13 -20.21 -11.49
CA ARG A 265 22.60 -20.14 -11.64
C ARG A 265 23.28 -21.50 -11.65
N GLY A 266 22.52 -22.59 -11.52
CA GLY A 266 23.06 -23.95 -11.41
C GLY A 266 23.86 -24.16 -10.12
N GLN A 267 23.39 -23.55 -9.02
CA GLN A 267 23.99 -23.68 -7.69
C GLN A 267 23.12 -24.57 -6.80
N ASP A 268 23.77 -25.24 -5.87
CA ASP A 268 23.12 -26.00 -4.81
C ASP A 268 22.29 -25.06 -3.94
N LEU A 269 21.03 -25.43 -3.70
CA LEU A 269 20.06 -24.57 -3.02
C LEU A 269 20.49 -24.28 -1.58
N SER A 270 21.13 -25.23 -0.91
CA SER A 270 21.51 -25.11 0.50
C SER A 270 22.84 -24.35 0.69
N THR A 271 23.87 -24.74 -0.05
CA THR A 271 25.24 -24.27 0.10
C THR A 271 25.59 -23.11 -0.82
N GLY A 272 24.84 -22.88 -1.90
CA GLY A 272 25.15 -21.89 -2.93
C GLY A 272 26.37 -22.21 -3.79
N LYS A 273 26.96 -23.41 -3.63
CA LYS A 273 28.10 -23.86 -4.44
C LYS A 273 27.63 -24.30 -5.83
N PRO A 274 28.45 -24.17 -6.90
CA PRO A 274 28.09 -24.67 -8.23
C PRO A 274 27.82 -26.18 -8.21
N LEU A 275 26.81 -26.64 -8.96
CA LEU A 275 26.47 -28.07 -9.12
C LEU A 275 27.31 -28.79 -10.21
N GLY A 276 28.24 -28.11 -10.86
CA GLY A 276 29.15 -28.66 -11.88
C GLY A 276 30.58 -28.10 -11.76
N PRO A 277 31.55 -28.60 -12.55
CA PRO A 277 32.92 -28.10 -12.51
C PRO A 277 32.94 -26.60 -12.86
N GLY A 278 33.61 -25.83 -11.99
CA GLY A 278 33.54 -24.38 -11.91
C GLY A 278 34.16 -23.63 -13.08
#